data_AF-A0A5T0ZV76-F1
#
_entry.id   AF-A0A5T0ZV76-F1
#
_cell.length_a   1.000
_cell.length_b   1.000
_cell.length_c   1.000
_cell.angle_alpha   90.00
_cell.angle_beta   90.00
_cell.angle_gamma   90.00
#
_symmetry.space_group_name_H-M   'P 1'
#
loop_
_entity.id
_entity.type
_entity.pdbx_description
1 polymer ?
#
loop_
_entity_poly.entity_id
_entity_poly.type
_entity_poly.pdbx_seq_one_letter_code
_entity_poly.pdbx_strand_id
1 'polypeptide(L)'
;MQEKINELKDYAELAQASYFYFDLEDCILQENETIITLNELLNLSYNGKIAGKKEKVGQKYSFISKGELNGEFGELQTKNFIQRYEVQFHQPNTTSGFSATLFYDKQKDEFIVGFRGTEGFWNIDTMQDITLSLNGNIQSSSLLEFLEQVNKIIKNKHKRIIFVGHSLGGYLAQMALIYCDIKYKDKLSFSPNEVYTFNSPSVYG
;
A
#
# COMPACT_ATOMS: atom_id res chain seq x y z
N MET A 1 2.21 0.25 28.43
CA MET A 1 3.48 0.40 27.69
C MET A 1 3.65 -0.73 26.68
N GLN A 2 3.49 -1.99 27.10
CA GLN A 2 3.57 -3.15 26.21
C GLN A 2 2.58 -3.13 25.03
N GLU A 3 1.31 -2.77 25.28
CA GLU A 3 0.28 -2.68 24.23
C GLU A 3 0.65 -1.68 23.13
N LYS A 4 1.03 -0.46 23.49
CA LYS A 4 1.47 0.57 22.54
C LYS A 4 2.71 0.15 21.72
N ILE A 5 3.63 -0.59 22.32
CA ILE A 5 4.81 -1.12 21.61
C ILE A 5 4.38 -2.16 20.57
N ASN A 6 3.44 -3.04 20.91
CA ASN A 6 2.91 -4.02 19.97
C ASN A 6 2.15 -3.35 18.82
N GLU A 7 1.36 -2.30 19.10
CA GLU A 7 0.68 -1.52 18.05
C GLU A 7 1.65 -0.87 17.08
N LEU A 8 2.72 -0.22 17.59
CA LEU A 8 3.75 0.36 16.73
C LEU A 8 4.43 -0.69 15.85
N LYS A 9 4.66 -1.88 16.38
CA LYS A 9 5.22 -3.00 15.61
C LYS A 9 4.27 -3.45 14.50
N ASP A 10 2.99 -3.63 14.82
CA ASP A 10 1.96 -4.04 13.85
C ASP A 10 1.83 -3.00 12.72
N TYR A 11 1.79 -1.71 13.06
CA TYR A 11 1.67 -0.64 12.07
C TYR A 11 2.95 -0.42 11.26
N ALA A 12 4.13 -0.69 11.83
CA ALA A 12 5.38 -0.73 11.07
C ALA A 12 5.40 -1.90 10.07
N GLU A 13 4.92 -3.08 10.47
CA GLU A 13 4.77 -4.23 9.57
C GLU A 13 3.79 -3.92 8.42
N LEU A 14 2.66 -3.27 8.69
CA LEU A 14 1.70 -2.84 7.64
C LEU A 14 2.29 -1.76 6.73
N ALA A 15 3.09 -0.83 7.27
CA ALA A 15 3.81 0.15 6.47
C ALA A 15 4.81 -0.55 5.52
N GLN A 16 5.54 -1.57 6.00
CA GLN A 16 6.39 -2.40 5.14
C GLN A 16 5.56 -3.19 4.11
N ALA A 17 4.46 -3.81 4.54
CA ALA A 17 3.60 -4.60 3.65
C ALA A 17 3.01 -3.79 2.50
N SER A 18 2.85 -2.47 2.65
CA SER A 18 2.39 -1.58 1.57
C SER A 18 3.34 -1.51 0.36
N TYR A 19 4.58 -2.00 0.49
CA TYR A 19 5.55 -2.05 -0.61
C TYR A 19 5.38 -3.28 -1.51
N PHE A 20 4.60 -4.29 -1.10
CA PHE A 20 4.39 -5.50 -1.91
C PHE A 20 3.45 -5.27 -3.10
N TYR A 21 3.69 -6.02 -4.17
CA TYR A 21 2.92 -5.95 -5.43
C TYR A 21 1.69 -6.88 -5.38
N PHE A 22 0.65 -6.48 -4.64
CA PHE A 22 -0.57 -7.28 -4.50
C PHE A 22 -1.36 -7.43 -5.81
N ASP A 23 -1.09 -6.60 -6.82
CA ASP A 23 -1.65 -6.74 -8.16
C ASP A 23 -1.13 -7.97 -8.92
N LEU A 24 -0.04 -8.58 -8.43
CA LEU A 24 0.52 -9.83 -8.97
C LEU A 24 -0.12 -11.09 -8.36
N GLU A 25 -1.05 -10.94 -7.41
CA GLU A 25 -1.88 -12.06 -6.97
C GLU A 25 -2.66 -12.65 -8.16
N ASP A 26 -2.84 -13.97 -8.16
CA ASP A 26 -3.48 -14.75 -9.24
C ASP A 26 -2.74 -14.75 -10.60
N CYS A 27 -1.60 -14.06 -10.70
CA CYS A 27 -0.69 -14.23 -11.84
C CYS A 27 0.04 -15.57 -11.75
N ILE A 28 0.76 -15.95 -12.81
CA ILE A 28 1.55 -17.19 -12.82
C ILE A 28 3.05 -16.92 -12.72
N LEU A 29 3.77 -17.78 -12.01
CA LEU A 29 5.23 -17.76 -12.00
C LEU A 29 5.80 -18.16 -13.35
N GLN A 30 6.83 -17.45 -13.81
CA GLN A 30 7.49 -17.74 -15.09
C GLN A 30 8.21 -19.09 -15.08
N GLU A 31 8.74 -19.53 -13.93
CA GLU A 31 9.58 -20.73 -13.82
C GLU A 31 8.78 -22.03 -13.96
N ASN A 32 7.61 -22.08 -13.33
CA ASN A 32 6.85 -23.32 -13.15
C ASN A 32 5.33 -23.16 -13.36
N GLU A 33 4.89 -21.97 -13.80
CA GLU A 33 3.49 -21.67 -14.14
C GLU A 33 2.50 -21.85 -12.98
N THR A 34 3.01 -21.87 -11.75
CA THR A 34 2.17 -21.94 -10.54
C THR A 34 1.45 -20.61 -10.34
N ILE A 35 0.15 -20.67 -10.02
CA ILE A 35 -0.63 -19.49 -9.66
C ILE A 35 -0.09 -18.94 -8.35
N ILE A 36 0.19 -17.64 -8.34
CA ILE A 36 0.74 -16.91 -7.21
C ILE A 36 -0.37 -16.61 -6.22
N THR A 37 -0.15 -16.99 -4.97
CA THR A 37 -1.00 -16.64 -3.84
C THR A 37 -0.37 -15.51 -3.03
N LEU A 38 -1.15 -14.92 -2.14
CA LEU A 38 -0.66 -13.98 -1.13
C LEU A 38 0.54 -14.51 -0.33
N ASN A 39 0.64 -15.83 -0.10
CA ASN A 39 1.79 -16.41 0.58
C ASN A 39 3.08 -16.27 -0.25
N GLU A 40 3.04 -16.53 -1.55
CA GLU A 40 4.21 -16.37 -2.41
C GLU A 40 4.58 -14.89 -2.61
N LEU A 41 3.61 -13.97 -2.64
CA LEU A 41 3.89 -12.53 -2.75
C LEU A 41 4.71 -11.99 -1.58
N LEU A 42 4.34 -12.41 -0.36
CA LEU A 42 4.90 -11.87 0.87
C LEU A 42 6.22 -12.56 1.27
N ASN A 43 6.36 -13.85 0.98
CA ASN A 43 7.44 -14.68 1.51
C ASN A 43 8.78 -14.42 0.82
N LEU A 44 9.82 -14.18 1.61
CA LEU A 44 11.19 -13.95 1.15
C LEU A 44 11.75 -15.04 0.23
N SER A 45 11.28 -16.28 0.36
CA SER A 45 11.71 -17.41 -0.49
C SER A 45 11.29 -17.26 -1.96
N TYR A 46 10.40 -16.32 -2.25
CA TYR A 46 9.91 -16.01 -3.60
C TYR A 46 10.40 -14.65 -4.10
N ASN A 47 11.24 -13.95 -3.32
CA ASN A 47 11.87 -12.71 -3.74
C ASN A 47 12.68 -12.90 -5.03
N GLY A 48 12.55 -11.97 -5.96
CA GLY A 48 13.22 -12.00 -7.26
C GLY A 48 12.56 -12.88 -8.32
N LYS A 49 11.50 -13.63 -7.97
CA LYS A 49 10.79 -14.45 -8.94
C LYS A 49 9.90 -13.58 -9.84
N ILE A 50 9.78 -13.97 -11.10
CA ILE A 50 8.97 -13.24 -12.08
C ILE A 50 7.57 -13.83 -12.15
N ALA A 51 6.58 -12.97 -11.91
CA ALA A 51 5.15 -13.21 -12.03
C ALA A 51 4.61 -12.62 -13.32
N GLY A 52 3.59 -13.22 -13.93
CA GLY A 52 2.98 -12.62 -15.09
C GLY A 52 1.67 -13.22 -15.57
N LYS A 53 1.05 -12.57 -16.55
CA LYS A 53 -0.14 -13.09 -17.24
C LYS A 53 0.26 -13.84 -18.50
N LYS A 54 -0.45 -14.94 -18.75
CA LYS A 54 -0.36 -15.68 -20.00
C LYS A 54 -1.54 -15.32 -20.90
N GLU A 55 -1.22 -14.93 -22.12
CA GLU A 55 -2.22 -14.74 -23.16
C GLU A 55 -1.88 -15.60 -24.38
N LYS A 56 -2.92 -16.06 -25.06
CA LYS A 56 -2.79 -16.79 -26.31
C LYS A 56 -2.63 -15.79 -27.44
N VAL A 57 -1.43 -15.75 -28.01
CA VAL A 57 -1.11 -14.93 -29.19
C VAL A 57 -0.98 -15.87 -30.39
N GLY A 58 -2.04 -15.94 -31.20
CA GLY A 58 -2.15 -16.90 -32.30
C GLY A 58 -2.22 -18.35 -31.81
N GLN A 59 -1.24 -19.18 -32.16
CA GLN A 59 -1.16 -20.58 -31.72
C GLN A 59 -0.21 -20.80 -30.52
N LYS A 60 0.43 -19.74 -30.00
CA LYS A 60 1.40 -19.84 -28.90
C LYS A 60 0.93 -19.05 -27.67
N TYR A 61 1.32 -19.51 -26.50
CA TYR A 61 1.15 -18.75 -25.27
C TYR A 61 2.38 -17.86 -25.06
N SER A 62 2.14 -16.60 -24.73
CA SER A 62 3.18 -15.62 -24.41
C SER A 62 2.94 -15.03 -23.03
N PHE A 63 4.03 -14.80 -22.28
CA PHE A 63 3.99 -14.01 -21.04
C PHE A 63 4.05 -12.54 -21.40
N ILE A 64 2.99 -11.78 -21.08
CA ILE A 64 2.84 -10.40 -21.57
C ILE A 64 3.08 -9.37 -20.47
N SER A 65 2.43 -9.53 -19.32
CA SER A 65 2.68 -8.70 -18.14
C SER A 65 3.68 -9.43 -17.27
N LYS A 66 4.75 -8.76 -16.83
CA LYS A 66 5.76 -9.32 -15.94
C LYS A 66 6.03 -8.36 -14.79
N GLY A 67 6.05 -8.88 -13.56
CA GLY A 67 6.48 -8.18 -12.35
C GLY A 67 7.43 -9.05 -11.55
N GLU A 68 8.41 -8.45 -10.90
CA GLU A 68 9.31 -9.14 -9.97
C GLU A 68 8.70 -9.11 -8.57
N LEU A 69 8.59 -10.28 -7.94
CA LEU A 69 8.13 -10.38 -6.57
C LEU A 69 9.18 -9.83 -5.63
N ASN A 70 8.75 -9.03 -4.66
CA ASN A 70 9.62 -8.43 -3.65
C ASN A 70 9.28 -8.94 -2.24
N GLY A 71 8.95 -10.22 -2.10
CA GLY A 71 8.66 -10.81 -0.79
C GLY A 71 9.82 -10.57 0.17
N GLU A 72 9.54 -10.03 1.35
CA GLU A 72 10.55 -9.75 2.38
C GLU A 72 10.25 -10.43 3.70
N PHE A 73 9.05 -11.00 3.86
CA PHE A 73 8.61 -11.58 5.12
C PHE A 73 9.15 -13.00 5.27
N GLY A 74 9.63 -13.30 6.48
CA GLY A 74 9.94 -14.68 6.85
C GLY A 74 8.68 -15.54 6.85
N GLU A 75 8.83 -16.86 6.68
CA GLU A 75 7.69 -17.78 6.54
C GLU A 75 6.64 -17.64 7.67
N LEU A 76 7.10 -17.54 8.92
CA LEU A 76 6.20 -17.36 10.06
C LEU A 76 5.49 -15.99 10.04
N GLN A 77 6.21 -14.95 9.64
CA GLN A 77 5.65 -13.59 9.51
C GLN A 77 4.56 -13.56 8.43
N THR A 78 4.83 -14.14 7.26
CA THR A 78 3.85 -14.29 6.18
C THR A 78 2.59 -15.01 6.65
N LYS A 79 2.75 -16.16 7.34
CA LYS A 79 1.61 -16.92 7.88
C LYS A 79 0.77 -16.10 8.85
N ASN A 80 1.42 -15.39 9.77
CA ASN A 80 0.73 -14.53 10.74
C ASN A 80 0.00 -13.37 10.05
N PHE A 81 0.65 -12.75 9.05
CA PHE A 81 0.08 -11.65 8.28
C PHE A 81 -1.21 -12.07 7.58
N ILE A 82 -1.19 -13.18 6.83
CA ILE A 82 -2.35 -13.66 6.06
C ILE A 82 -3.51 -14.10 6.98
N GLN A 83 -3.18 -14.66 8.14
CA GLN A 83 -4.20 -15.03 9.13
C GLN A 83 -4.91 -13.81 9.73
N ARG A 84 -4.22 -12.67 9.87
CA ARG A 84 -4.75 -11.47 10.51
C ARG A 84 -5.31 -10.44 9.54
N TYR A 85 -4.63 -10.19 8.43
CA TYR A 85 -4.96 -9.11 7.51
C TYR A 85 -5.57 -9.64 6.22
N GLU A 86 -6.47 -8.85 5.65
CA GLU A 86 -7.01 -9.05 4.31
C GLU A 86 -6.72 -7.82 3.45
N VAL A 87 -6.27 -8.03 2.21
CA VAL A 87 -6.13 -6.95 1.24
C VAL A 87 -7.49 -6.67 0.62
N GLN A 88 -8.05 -5.50 0.92
CA GLN A 88 -9.38 -5.11 0.42
C GLN A 88 -9.28 -4.39 -0.91
N PHE A 89 -8.22 -3.60 -1.10
CA PHE A 89 -7.96 -2.88 -2.33
C PHE A 89 -6.49 -2.50 -2.41
N HIS A 90 -5.88 -2.73 -3.57
CA HIS A 90 -4.51 -2.33 -3.85
C HIS A 90 -4.49 -1.44 -5.09
N GLN A 91 -3.88 -0.27 -4.95
CA GLN A 91 -3.51 0.58 -6.07
C GLN A 91 -2.04 0.30 -6.40
N PRO A 92 -1.76 -0.40 -7.53
CA PRO A 92 -0.39 -0.56 -7.99
C PRO A 92 0.19 0.79 -8.41
N ASN A 93 1.51 0.83 -8.60
CA ASN A 93 2.23 2.04 -8.98
C ASN A 93 1.58 2.72 -10.18
N THR A 94 1.07 3.94 -9.98
CA THR A 94 0.63 4.80 -11.07
C THR A 94 1.82 5.32 -11.87
N THR A 95 1.56 6.01 -12.99
CA THR A 95 2.62 6.71 -13.75
C THR A 95 3.36 7.77 -12.93
N SER A 96 2.73 8.30 -11.87
CA SER A 96 3.35 9.23 -10.93
C SER A 96 4.13 8.53 -9.80
N GLY A 97 4.15 7.20 -9.76
CA GLY A 97 4.77 6.41 -8.69
C GLY A 97 3.95 6.32 -7.41
N PHE A 98 2.66 6.66 -7.43
CA PHE A 98 1.79 6.50 -6.26
C PHE A 98 1.33 5.05 -6.13
N SER A 99 1.42 4.49 -4.92
CA SER A 99 0.85 3.20 -4.58
C SER A 99 0.38 3.21 -3.12
N ALA A 100 -0.75 2.55 -2.87
CA ALA A 100 -1.33 2.41 -1.55
C ALA A 100 -2.20 1.17 -1.49
N THR A 101 -2.37 0.64 -0.28
CA THR A 101 -3.15 -0.57 -0.03
C THR A 101 -4.10 -0.35 1.15
N LEU A 102 -5.37 -0.71 0.96
CA LEU A 102 -6.35 -0.81 2.02
C LEU A 102 -6.34 -2.25 2.55
N PHE A 103 -5.95 -2.39 3.80
CA PHE A 103 -6.02 -3.62 4.57
C PHE A 103 -7.22 -3.61 5.51
N TYR A 104 -7.68 -4.80 5.85
CA TYR A 104 -8.63 -5.03 6.93
C TYR A 104 -7.99 -5.92 8.00
N ASP A 105 -7.93 -5.45 9.24
CA ASP A 105 -7.44 -6.22 10.38
C ASP A 105 -8.62 -7.00 11.00
N LYS A 106 -8.60 -8.32 10.82
CA LYS A 106 -9.63 -9.23 11.34
C LYS A 106 -9.64 -9.32 12.85
N GLN A 107 -8.51 -9.05 13.52
CA GLN A 107 -8.41 -9.15 14.97
C GLN A 107 -8.94 -7.89 15.66
N LYS A 108 -8.63 -6.72 15.10
CA LYS A 108 -9.07 -5.42 15.65
C LYS A 108 -10.38 -4.89 15.08
N ASP A 109 -10.90 -5.54 14.04
CA ASP A 109 -12.12 -5.13 13.35
C ASP A 109 -12.02 -3.68 12.79
N GLU A 110 -10.88 -3.36 12.17
CA GLU A 110 -10.56 -2.02 11.67
C GLU A 110 -9.94 -2.03 10.27
N PHE A 111 -10.01 -0.90 9.58
CA PHE A 111 -9.35 -0.70 8.29
C PHE A 111 -8.01 0.00 8.49
N ILE A 112 -7.01 -0.37 7.69
CA ILE A 112 -5.71 0.29 7.67
C ILE A 112 -5.35 0.66 6.23
N VAL A 113 -5.03 1.92 5.99
CA VAL A 113 -4.48 2.37 4.72
C VAL A 113 -2.97 2.47 4.84
N GLY A 114 -2.26 1.59 4.14
CA GLY A 114 -0.80 1.63 4.02
C GLY A 114 -0.39 2.38 2.75
N PHE A 115 0.33 3.48 2.92
CA PHE A 115 0.89 4.25 1.82
C PHE A 115 2.34 3.83 1.54
N ARG A 116 2.63 3.49 0.29
CA ARG A 116 3.98 3.12 -0.15
C ARG A 116 4.81 4.39 -0.36
N GLY A 117 6.05 4.36 0.11
CA GLY A 117 7.05 5.37 -0.23
C GLY A 117 7.90 4.97 -1.43
N THR A 118 8.69 5.90 -1.98
CA THR A 118 9.72 5.57 -2.97
C THR A 118 10.91 4.89 -2.29
N GLU A 119 11.45 3.86 -2.94
CA GLU A 119 12.71 3.22 -2.57
C GLU A 119 13.86 4.05 -3.16
N GLY A 120 14.53 4.87 -2.34
CA GLY A 120 15.60 5.75 -2.80
C GLY A 120 16.06 6.74 -1.73
N PHE A 121 17.34 7.14 -1.80
CA PHE A 121 17.99 8.00 -0.81
C PHE A 121 17.27 9.36 -0.69
N TRP A 122 16.92 9.72 0.53
CA TRP A 122 16.25 10.96 0.92
C TRP A 122 17.16 12.18 0.70
N ASN A 123 17.04 12.87 -0.43
CA ASN A 123 17.58 14.22 -0.57
C ASN A 123 16.46 15.27 -0.48
N ILE A 124 16.80 16.45 0.04
CA ILE A 124 15.88 17.57 0.26
C ILE A 124 15.23 18.01 -1.07
N ASP A 125 15.95 17.88 -2.19
CA ASP A 125 15.45 18.18 -3.53
C ASP A 125 14.26 17.29 -3.92
N THR A 126 14.33 15.97 -3.69
CA THR A 126 13.21 15.05 -4.01
C THR A 126 11.97 15.38 -3.18
N MET A 127 12.13 15.81 -1.92
CA MET A 127 11.00 16.24 -1.10
C MET A 127 10.39 17.54 -1.61
N GLN A 128 11.21 18.48 -2.04
CA GLN A 128 10.75 19.76 -2.55
C GLN A 128 10.03 19.57 -3.88
N ASP A 129 10.53 18.70 -4.75
CA ASP A 129 9.89 18.32 -6.02
C ASP A 129 8.56 17.59 -5.81
N ILE A 130 8.48 16.68 -4.83
CA ILE A 130 7.22 16.01 -4.47
C ILE A 130 6.21 17.00 -3.85
N THR A 131 6.69 17.89 -2.98
CA THR A 131 5.84 18.92 -2.39
C THR A 131 5.35 19.89 -3.47
N LEU A 132 6.21 20.26 -4.41
CA LEU A 132 5.86 21.09 -5.57
C LEU A 132 4.96 20.35 -6.56
N SER A 133 5.11 19.05 -6.77
CA SER A 133 4.24 18.25 -7.65
C SER A 133 2.85 18.02 -7.05
N LEU A 134 2.76 17.91 -5.72
CA LEU A 134 1.51 17.75 -4.99
C LEU A 134 0.79 19.09 -4.75
N ASN A 135 1.54 20.18 -4.59
CA ASN A 135 0.99 21.56 -4.56
C ASN A 135 0.66 22.08 -5.98
N GLY A 136 1.39 21.62 -6.99
CA GLY A 136 1.25 21.95 -8.41
C GLY A 136 0.24 21.06 -9.14
N ASN A 137 -0.99 20.99 -8.63
CA ASN A 137 -2.22 20.67 -9.37
C ASN A 137 -2.34 19.39 -10.24
N ILE A 138 -1.35 18.47 -10.32
CA ILE A 138 -1.43 17.30 -11.24
C ILE A 138 -1.15 15.93 -10.56
N GLN A 139 -0.55 15.86 -9.36
CA GLN A 139 -0.41 14.60 -8.62
C GLN A 139 -1.41 14.41 -7.45
N SER A 140 -2.20 15.44 -7.13
CA SER A 140 -3.29 15.33 -6.14
C SER A 140 -4.45 14.41 -6.54
N SER A 141 -4.53 13.99 -7.80
CA SER A 141 -5.61 13.14 -8.32
C SER A 141 -5.48 11.70 -7.85
N SER A 142 -4.32 11.05 -7.98
CA SER A 142 -4.16 9.61 -7.65
C SER A 142 -4.45 9.31 -6.18
N LEU A 143 -3.96 10.17 -5.27
CA LEU A 143 -4.26 10.05 -3.84
C LEU A 143 -5.76 10.24 -3.57
N LEU A 144 -6.37 11.27 -4.16
CA LEU A 144 -7.80 11.53 -3.98
C LEU A 144 -8.66 10.39 -4.57
N GLU A 145 -8.35 9.92 -5.77
CA GLU A 145 -9.03 8.80 -6.43
C GLU A 145 -8.94 7.53 -5.58
N PHE A 146 -7.75 7.23 -5.04
CA PHE A 146 -7.59 6.14 -4.10
C PHE A 146 -8.46 6.30 -2.85
N LEU A 147 -8.45 7.48 -2.23
CA LEU A 147 -9.28 7.76 -1.05
C LEU A 147 -10.78 7.70 -1.37
N GLU A 148 -11.21 8.04 -2.58
CA GLU A 148 -12.59 7.86 -3.03
C GLU A 148 -12.97 6.39 -3.17
N GLN A 149 -12.06 5.56 -3.68
CA GLN A 149 -12.26 4.11 -3.74
C GLN A 149 -12.34 3.53 -2.33
N VAL A 150 -11.45 3.94 -1.42
CA VAL A 150 -11.54 3.60 0.01
C VAL A 150 -12.88 4.02 0.59
N ASN A 151 -13.31 5.27 0.36
CA ASN A 151 -14.60 5.78 0.85
C ASN A 151 -15.78 4.90 0.40
N LYS A 152 -15.76 4.41 -0.84
CA LYS A 152 -16.79 3.50 -1.37
C LYS A 152 -16.77 2.14 -0.67
N ILE A 153 -15.59 1.56 -0.46
CA ILE A 153 -15.41 0.23 0.16
C ILE A 153 -15.86 0.25 1.62
N ILE A 154 -15.45 1.27 2.37
CA ILE A 154 -15.74 1.37 3.81
C ILE A 154 -17.11 1.98 4.10
N LYS A 155 -17.83 2.44 3.07
CA LYS A 155 -19.15 3.05 3.20
C LYS A 155 -20.07 2.13 4.01
N ASN A 156 -20.73 2.69 5.02
CA ASN A 156 -21.65 1.99 5.93
C ASN A 156 -21.01 0.88 6.78
N LYS A 157 -19.67 0.73 6.81
CA LYS A 157 -19.01 -0.23 7.70
C LYS A 157 -18.86 0.31 9.13
N HIS A 158 -18.78 1.64 9.28
CA HIS A 158 -18.66 2.34 10.57
C HIS A 158 -17.52 1.81 11.47
N LYS A 159 -16.40 1.41 10.85
CA LYS A 159 -15.22 0.90 11.55
C LYS A 159 -14.16 1.97 11.68
N ARG A 160 -13.24 1.75 12.62
CA ARG A 160 -12.04 2.58 12.72
C ARG A 160 -11.22 2.49 11.43
N ILE A 161 -10.56 3.58 11.09
CA ILE A 161 -9.61 3.61 9.98
C ILE A 161 -8.31 4.26 10.43
N ILE A 162 -7.20 3.57 10.17
CA ILE A 162 -5.85 3.99 10.55
C ILE A 162 -5.05 4.26 9.29
N PHE A 163 -4.28 5.34 9.25
CA PHE A 163 -3.33 5.57 8.17
C PHE A 163 -1.92 5.25 8.64
N VAL A 164 -1.16 4.51 7.82
CA VAL A 164 0.22 4.16 8.11
C VAL A 164 1.11 4.41 6.89
N GLY A 165 2.36 4.76 7.13
CA GLY A 165 3.33 4.91 6.05
C GLY A 165 4.77 5.11 6.52
N HIS A 166 5.71 4.61 5.73
CA HIS A 166 7.14 4.80 5.95
C HIS A 166 7.70 5.81 4.95
N SER A 167 8.57 6.69 5.44
CA SER A 167 9.28 7.72 4.69
C SER A 167 8.36 8.56 3.78
N LEU A 168 8.33 8.38 2.46
CA LEU A 168 7.40 9.12 1.59
C LEU A 168 5.94 8.71 1.83
N GLY A 169 5.72 7.43 2.10
CA GLY A 169 4.41 6.91 2.48
C GLY A 169 3.87 7.60 3.73
N GLY A 170 4.74 7.94 4.70
CA GLY A 170 4.32 8.69 5.89
C GLY A 170 3.91 10.14 5.58
N TYR A 171 4.53 10.76 4.58
CA TYR A 171 4.16 12.11 4.13
C TYR A 171 2.80 12.06 3.42
N LEU A 172 2.60 11.04 2.58
CA LEU A 172 1.32 10.77 1.94
C LEU A 172 0.20 10.51 2.96
N ALA A 173 0.51 9.80 4.06
CA ALA A 173 -0.45 9.58 5.15
C ALA A 173 -0.90 10.89 5.82
N GLN A 174 0.03 11.82 6.05
CA GLN A 174 -0.29 13.15 6.58
C GLN A 174 -1.10 13.98 5.56
N MET A 175 -0.74 13.93 4.27
CA MET A 175 -1.49 14.61 3.21
C MET A 175 -2.91 14.03 3.06
N ALA A 176 -3.06 12.71 3.20
CA ALA A 176 -4.35 12.04 3.15
C ALA A 176 -5.27 12.49 4.31
N LEU A 177 -4.71 12.67 5.51
CA LEU A 177 -5.44 13.27 6.64
C LEU A 177 -5.95 14.67 6.27
N ILE A 178 -5.09 15.55 5.74
CA ILE A 178 -5.48 16.90 5.30
C ILE A 178 -6.57 16.85 4.22
N TYR A 179 -6.51 15.87 3.32
CA TYR A 179 -7.53 15.69 2.28
C TYR A 179 -8.88 15.32 2.88
N CYS A 180 -8.89 14.40 3.85
CA CYS A 180 -10.10 13.97 4.53
C CYS A 180 -10.70 15.08 5.42
N ASP A 181 -9.88 15.81 6.18
CA ASP A 181 -10.37 16.75 7.19
C ASP A 181 -10.60 18.18 6.69
N ILE A 182 -9.87 18.61 5.67
CA ILE A 182 -9.82 20.02 5.27
C ILE A 182 -10.19 20.17 3.80
N LYS A 183 -9.41 19.59 2.88
CA LYS A 183 -9.49 19.94 1.46
C LYS A 183 -10.70 19.34 0.75
N TYR A 184 -11.07 18.10 1.09
CA TYR A 184 -12.12 17.34 0.41
C TYR A 184 -13.11 16.71 1.39
N LYS A 185 -13.30 17.31 2.57
CA LYS A 185 -14.21 16.82 3.61
C LYS A 185 -15.65 16.56 3.12
N ASP A 186 -16.14 17.40 2.21
CA ASP A 186 -17.50 17.23 1.65
C ASP A 186 -17.59 16.05 0.67
N LYS A 187 -16.46 15.60 0.11
CA LYS A 187 -16.36 14.49 -0.85
C LYS A 187 -15.99 13.16 -0.17
N LEU A 188 -15.10 13.22 0.81
CA LEU A 188 -14.62 12.09 1.59
C LEU A 188 -15.38 12.05 2.92
N SER A 189 -16.37 11.18 3.02
CA SER A 189 -17.23 11.02 4.20
C SER A 189 -16.56 10.21 5.32
N PHE A 190 -15.24 10.27 5.45
CA PHE A 190 -14.46 9.59 6.47
C PHE A 190 -13.18 10.38 6.77
N SER A 191 -12.59 10.09 7.92
CA SER A 191 -11.27 10.60 8.33
C SER A 191 -10.57 9.53 9.17
N PRO A 192 -9.23 9.40 9.10
CA PRO A 192 -8.51 8.47 9.95
C PRO A 192 -8.69 8.81 11.43
N ASN A 193 -8.87 7.78 12.24
CA ASN A 193 -8.86 7.91 13.70
C ASN A 193 -7.46 8.24 14.20
N GLU A 194 -6.44 7.63 13.60
CA GLU A 194 -5.04 7.83 13.95
C GLU A 194 -4.15 7.71 12.70
N VAL A 195 -2.99 8.37 12.75
CA VAL A 195 -1.99 8.37 11.68
C VAL A 195 -0.64 8.00 12.27
N TYR A 196 -0.03 6.93 11.76
CA TYR A 196 1.31 6.47 12.17
C TYR A 196 2.29 6.64 11.03
N THR A 197 3.33 7.44 11.25
CA THR A 197 4.37 7.70 10.26
C THR A 197 5.73 7.25 10.78
N PHE A 198 6.47 6.53 9.96
CA PHE A 198 7.79 5.98 10.32
C PHE A 198 8.87 6.66 9.48
N ASN A 199 9.84 7.31 10.13
CA ASN A 199 10.96 8.00 9.47
C ASN A 199 10.52 8.92 8.32
N SER A 200 9.45 9.68 8.56
CA SER A 200 8.77 10.47 7.53
C SER A 200 9.05 11.96 7.71
N PRO A 201 9.17 12.73 6.60
CA PRO A 201 9.24 14.17 6.72
C PRO A 201 7.93 14.79 7.21
N SER A 202 8.03 15.92 7.91
CA SER A 202 6.88 16.71 8.34
C SER A 202 6.27 17.48 7.18
N VAL A 203 4.94 17.55 7.12
CA VAL A 203 4.24 18.44 6.18
C VAL A 203 4.42 19.92 6.55
N TYR A 204 4.78 20.23 7.80
CA TYR A 204 4.83 21.60 8.32
C TYR A 204 6.24 22.20 8.46
N GLY A 205 7.30 21.44 8.16
CA GLY A 205 8.68 21.90 8.33
C GLY A 205 9.13 21.94 9.78
#